data_AF-A0A060Z7G5-F1
#
_entry.id   AF-A0A060Z7G5-F1
#
_cell.length_a   1.000
_cell.length_b   1.000
_cell.length_c   1.000
_cell.angle_alpha   90.00
_cell.angle_beta   90.00
_cell.angle_gamma   90.00
#
_symmetry.space_group_name_H-M   'P 1'
#
loop_
_entity.id
_entity.type
_entity.pdbx_description
1 polymer ?
#
loop_
_entity_poly.entity_id
_entity_poly.type
_entity_poly.pdbx_seq_one_letter_code
_entity_poly.pdbx_strand_id
1 'polypeptide(L)'
;MVGKLGKCGHIYHLLCLVAMYNNGNKDGSLQCPTCKAIYGEKTGTQPPGKMDYHVIPHCLPGYLEAKTIRIVYDIPAGIQVSTTHDVPPLYPPHSHVHSSTGSPS
;
A
#
# COMPACT_ATOMS: atom_id res chain seq x y z
N MET A 1 -25.37 0.82 20.80
CA MET A 1 -24.40 -0.18 21.32
C MET A 1 -22.98 0.33 21.09
N VAL A 2 -22.13 0.24 22.11
CA VAL A 2 -20.70 0.56 22.04
C VAL A 2 -19.86 -0.71 22.09
N GLY A 3 -18.70 -0.70 21.43
CA GLY A 3 -17.75 -1.81 21.41
C GLY A 3 -16.33 -1.34 21.70
N LYS A 4 -15.52 -2.22 22.29
CA LYS A 4 -14.11 -1.98 22.61
C LYS A 4 -13.24 -2.78 21.65
N LEU A 5 -12.26 -2.14 21.01
CA LEU A 5 -11.31 -2.84 20.15
C LEU A 5 -10.31 -3.65 21.00
N GLY A 6 -10.14 -4.94 20.71
CA GLY A 6 -9.45 -5.87 21.61
C GLY A 6 -7.97 -5.55 21.91
N LYS A 7 -7.18 -5.17 20.90
CA LYS A 7 -5.72 -4.96 21.05
C LYS A 7 -5.38 -3.63 21.71
N CYS A 8 -6.10 -2.56 21.37
CA CYS A 8 -5.76 -1.19 21.80
C CYS A 8 -6.74 -0.59 22.81
N GLY A 9 -7.86 -1.27 23.09
CA GLY A 9 -8.80 -0.89 24.12
C GLY A 9 -9.63 0.38 23.86
N HIS A 10 -9.48 1.03 22.70
CA HIS A 10 -10.31 2.19 22.34
C HIS A 10 -11.77 1.79 22.09
N ILE A 11 -12.70 2.66 22.51
CA ILE A 11 -14.14 2.41 22.52
C ILE A 11 -14.83 3.29 21.47
N TYR A 12 -15.75 2.70 20.71
CA TYR A 12 -16.54 3.42 19.70
C TYR A 12 -17.97 2.88 19.66
N HIS A 13 -18.90 3.65 19.08
CA HIS A 13 -20.19 3.08 18.67
C HIS A 13 -19.95 2.04 17.59
N LEU A 14 -20.59 0.88 17.71
CA LEU A 14 -20.42 -0.20 16.74
C LEU A 14 -20.80 0.26 15.31
N LEU A 15 -21.87 1.05 15.19
CA LEU A 15 -22.31 1.62 13.91
C LEU A 15 -21.29 2.60 13.30
N CYS A 16 -20.57 3.38 14.12
CA CYS A 16 -19.53 4.27 13.63
C CYS A 16 -18.34 3.49 13.06
N LEU A 17 -17.96 2.36 13.70
CA LEU A 17 -16.92 1.49 13.18
C LEU A 17 -17.34 0.82 11.86
N VAL A 18 -18.60 0.37 11.77
CA VAL A 18 -19.15 -0.21 10.53
C VAL A 18 -19.18 0.81 9.40
N ALA A 19 -19.65 2.04 9.67
CA ALA A 19 -19.66 3.11 8.67
C ALA A 19 -18.23 3.48 8.21
N MET A 20 -17.28 3.58 9.14
CA MET A 20 -15.88 3.83 8.83
C MET A 20 -15.30 2.73 7.94
N TYR A 21 -15.54 1.45 8.28
CA TYR A 21 -15.09 0.32 7.48
C TYR A 21 -15.72 0.32 6.08
N ASN A 22 -17.02 0.60 5.99
CA ASN A 22 -17.77 0.63 4.73
C ASN A 22 -17.38 1.78 3.79
N ASN A 23 -16.79 2.84 4.33
CA ASN A 23 -16.30 3.98 3.54
C ASN A 23 -14.81 3.85 3.17
N GLY A 24 -14.13 2.82 3.67
CA GLY A 24 -12.74 2.52 3.32
C GLY A 24 -12.61 1.43 2.26
N ASN A 25 -11.41 0.88 2.14
CA ASN A 25 -11.05 -0.11 1.12
C ASN A 25 -11.71 -1.48 1.30
N LYS A 26 -12.43 -1.73 2.42
CA LYS A 26 -13.07 -3.01 2.72
C LYS A 26 -12.17 -4.23 2.47
N ASP A 27 -10.89 -4.07 2.79
CA ASP A 27 -9.82 -5.03 2.51
C ASP A 27 -9.79 -6.19 3.51
N GLY A 28 -10.84 -6.35 4.32
CA GLY A 28 -10.90 -7.29 5.43
C GLY A 28 -10.18 -6.80 6.69
N SER A 29 -9.56 -5.62 6.66
CA SER A 29 -8.88 -5.03 7.82
C SER A 29 -9.65 -3.87 8.44
N LEU A 30 -9.51 -3.72 9.75
CA LEU A 30 -10.01 -2.58 10.51
C LEU A 30 -8.83 -1.85 11.13
N GLN A 31 -8.70 -0.55 10.86
CA GLN A 31 -7.70 0.29 11.49
C GLN A 31 -8.34 1.14 12.60
N CYS A 32 -7.80 1.06 13.82
CA CYS A 32 -8.25 1.92 14.91
C CYS A 32 -8.01 3.40 14.55
N PRO A 33 -9.05 4.26 14.56
CA PRO A 33 -8.89 5.65 14.14
C PRO A 33 -8.00 6.46 15.09
N THR A 34 -7.92 6.07 16.37
CA THR A 34 -7.12 6.77 17.39
C THR A 34 -5.62 6.41 17.34
N CYS A 35 -5.28 5.12 17.44
CA CYS A 35 -3.87 4.68 17.58
C CYS A 35 -3.31 3.98 16.35
N LYS A 36 -4.09 3.85 15.27
CA LYS A 36 -3.70 3.21 14.00
C LYS A 36 -3.41 1.71 14.07
N ALA A 37 -3.66 1.05 15.21
CA ALA A 37 -3.57 -0.40 15.34
C ALA A 37 -4.47 -1.11 14.31
N ILE A 38 -3.92 -2.12 13.64
CA ILE A 38 -4.60 -2.89 12.58
C ILE A 38 -5.12 -4.23 13.13
N TYR A 39 -6.36 -4.53 12.77
CA TYR A 39 -7.08 -5.77 13.04
C TYR A 39 -7.37 -6.44 11.70
N GLY A 40 -7.01 -7.72 11.56
CA GLY A 40 -6.99 -8.40 10.25
C GLY A 40 -5.70 -8.12 9.46
N GLU A 41 -5.73 -8.49 8.18
CA GLU A 41 -4.63 -8.28 7.23
C GLU A 41 -4.96 -7.09 6.34
N LYS A 42 -4.15 -6.04 6.42
CA LYS A 42 -4.35 -4.84 5.60
C LYS A 42 -3.76 -5.06 4.21
N THR A 43 -4.60 -4.96 3.18
CA THR A 43 -4.17 -5.13 1.79
C THR A 43 -4.43 -3.86 0.98
N GLY A 44 -3.68 -3.70 -0.11
CA GLY A 44 -3.81 -2.57 -1.03
C GLY A 44 -4.56 -2.93 -2.30
N THR A 45 -4.76 -1.94 -3.16
CA THR A 45 -5.38 -2.10 -4.48
C THR A 45 -4.31 -2.21 -5.58
N GLN A 46 -3.21 -2.93 -5.31
CA GLN A 46 -2.12 -3.06 -6.28
C GLN A 46 -2.65 -3.77 -7.55
N PRO A 47 -2.48 -3.18 -8.75
CA PRO A 47 -2.87 -3.83 -9.99
C PRO A 47 -1.98 -5.07 -10.27
N PRO A 48 -2.41 -5.97 -11.18
CA PRO A 48 -1.58 -7.09 -11.60
C PRO A 48 -0.24 -6.63 -12.17
N GLY A 49 0.83 -7.32 -11.81
CA GLY A 49 2.19 -7.03 -12.24
C GLY A 49 3.16 -8.08 -11.72
N LYS A 50 4.45 -7.86 -11.97
CA LYS A 50 5.54 -8.74 -11.57
C LYS A 50 6.51 -8.00 -10.67
N MET A 51 6.98 -8.70 -9.63
CA MET A 51 8.09 -8.28 -8.78
C MET A 51 9.20 -9.31 -8.93
N ASP A 52 10.37 -8.89 -9.42
CA ASP A 52 11.58 -9.70 -9.48
C ASP A 52 12.67 -9.08 -8.60
N TYR A 53 13.68 -9.88 -8.24
CA TYR A 53 14.87 -9.35 -7.57
C TYR A 53 16.14 -10.03 -8.05
N HIS A 54 17.24 -9.27 -8.03
CA HIS A 54 18.59 -9.77 -8.28
C HIS A 54 19.57 -9.11 -7.31
N VAL A 55 20.64 -9.82 -6.95
CA VAL A 55 21.76 -9.21 -6.21
C VAL A 55 22.77 -8.68 -7.21
N ILE A 56 23.05 -7.37 -7.17
CA ILE A 56 24.04 -6.72 -8.03
C ILE A 56 25.37 -6.56 -7.28
N PRO A 57 26.52 -6.66 -7.96
CA PRO A 57 27.84 -6.57 -7.33
C PRO A 57 28.28 -5.12 -7.10
N HIS A 58 27.35 -4.23 -6.77
CA HIS A 58 27.62 -2.84 -6.44
C HIS A 58 27.13 -2.54 -5.02
N CYS A 59 27.87 -1.67 -4.34
CA CYS A 59 27.57 -1.18 -3.00
C CYS A 59 26.74 0.10 -3.10
N LEU A 60 25.77 0.27 -2.19
CA LEU A 60 25.10 1.56 -2.03
C LEU A 60 26.02 2.54 -1.29
N PRO A 61 25.90 3.85 -1.55
CA PRO A 61 26.57 4.86 -0.73
C PRO A 61 26.28 4.63 0.76
N GLY A 62 27.33 4.59 1.58
CA GLY A 62 27.24 4.29 3.02
C GLY A 62 27.32 2.81 3.40
N TYR A 63 27.38 1.89 2.44
CA TYR A 63 27.44 0.43 2.67
C TYR A 63 28.57 -0.21 1.87
N LEU A 64 29.82 0.01 2.28
CA LEU A 64 31.03 -0.26 1.47
C LEU A 64 31.36 -1.73 1.22
N GLU A 65 30.79 -2.66 2.00
CA GLU A 65 31.12 -4.09 1.94
C GLU A 65 29.89 -4.97 1.63
N ALA A 66 28.74 -4.36 1.32
CA ALA A 66 27.50 -5.07 1.06
C ALA A 66 27.08 -4.97 -0.41
N LYS A 67 26.79 -6.12 -1.03
CA LYS A 67 26.12 -6.17 -2.34
C LYS A 67 24.68 -5.65 -2.22
N THR A 68 24.15 -5.12 -3.31
CA THR A 68 22.81 -4.51 -3.32
C THR A 68 21.76 -5.46 -3.87
N ILE A 69 20.60 -5.55 -3.20
CA ILE A 69 19.41 -6.22 -3.76
C ILE A 69 18.70 -5.22 -4.67
N ARG A 70 18.68 -5.48 -5.98
CA ARG A 70 17.90 -4.73 -6.96
C ARG A 70 16.52 -5.37 -7.08
N ILE A 71 15.51 -4.69 -6.58
CA ILE A 71 14.09 -5.04 -6.77
C ILE A 71 13.60 -4.38 -8.05
N VAL A 72 12.95 -5.13 -8.93
CA VAL A 72 12.39 -4.64 -10.19
C VAL A 72 10.89 -4.90 -10.18
N TYR A 73 10.11 -3.84 -10.37
CA TYR A 73 8.66 -3.91 -10.54
C TYR A 73 8.31 -3.68 -12.00
N ASP A 74 7.52 -4.59 -12.57
CA ASP A 74 6.92 -4.46 -13.90
C ASP A 74 5.39 -4.50 -13.76
N ILE A 75 4.77 -3.33 -13.85
CA ILE A 75 3.32 -3.16 -13.70
C ILE A 75 2.79 -2.58 -15.02
N PRO A 76 2.21 -3.40 -15.90
CA PRO A 76 1.70 -2.93 -17.19
C PRO A 76 0.47 -2.04 -17.01
N ALA A 77 0.18 -1.22 -18.03
CA ALA A 77 -1.07 -0.48 -18.10
C ALA A 77 -2.27 -1.44 -18.11
N GLY A 78 -3.36 -1.05 -17.47
CA GLY A 78 -4.58 -1.85 -17.37
C GLY A 78 -5.82 -0.99 -17.14
N ILE A 79 -6.96 -1.65 -17.09
CA ILE A 79 -8.24 -1.01 -16.76
C ILE A 79 -8.46 -1.12 -15.26
N GLN A 80 -8.86 -0.03 -14.62
CA GLN A 80 -9.21 -0.05 -13.21
C GLN A 80 -10.49 -0.86 -13.01
N VAL A 81 -10.35 -2.10 -12.53
CA VAL A 81 -11.48 -2.93 -12.11
C VAL A 81 -11.89 -2.49 -10.70
N SER A 82 -13.01 -1.80 -10.60
CA SER A 82 -13.51 -1.27 -9.34
C SER A 82 -13.90 -2.41 -8.39
N THR A 83 -13.21 -2.51 -7.26
CA THR A 83 -13.76 -3.21 -6.08
C THR A 83 -14.09 -2.26 -4.94
N THR A 84 -13.61 -0.99 -4.97
CA THR A 84 -13.66 -0.15 -3.75
C THR A 84 -14.03 1.32 -3.90
N HIS A 85 -13.93 2.01 -5.05
CA HIS A 85 -14.44 3.39 -5.20
C HIS A 85 -14.83 3.73 -6.66
N ASP A 86 -15.91 4.52 -6.82
CA ASP A 86 -16.45 5.03 -8.08
C ASP A 86 -15.39 5.78 -8.91
N VAL A 87 -15.28 5.48 -10.21
CA VAL A 87 -14.43 6.25 -11.14
C VAL A 87 -15.24 6.70 -12.36
N PRO A 88 -15.39 8.02 -12.62
CA PRO A 88 -15.77 8.57 -13.92
C PRO A 88 -14.66 8.38 -14.98
N PRO A 89 -14.94 8.51 -16.29
CA PRO A 89 -14.14 7.90 -17.36
C PRO A 89 -12.69 8.43 -17.50
N LEU A 90 -11.86 7.52 -18.01
CA LEU A 90 -10.39 7.47 -18.08
C LEU A 90 -9.75 8.58 -18.94
N TYR A 91 -8.67 9.21 -18.45
CA TYR A 91 -7.67 9.91 -19.29
C TYR A 91 -6.42 9.01 -19.49
N PRO A 92 -5.74 9.10 -20.65
CA PRO A 92 -4.75 8.10 -21.08
C PRO A 92 -3.41 8.15 -20.30
N PRO A 93 -2.65 7.03 -20.26
CA PRO A 93 -1.47 6.89 -19.41
C PRO A 93 -0.22 7.56 -20.00
N HIS A 94 0.41 8.45 -19.24
CA HIS A 94 1.81 8.85 -19.46
C HIS A 94 2.72 7.91 -18.66
N SER A 95 3.69 7.29 -19.33
CA SER A 95 4.72 6.47 -18.71
C SER A 95 5.60 7.31 -17.77
N HIS A 96 5.56 7.03 -16.47
CA HIS A 96 6.51 7.59 -15.49
C HIS A 96 7.64 6.59 -15.25
N VAL A 97 8.82 6.90 -15.77
CA VAL A 97 10.06 6.17 -15.47
C VAL A 97 10.67 6.83 -14.22
N HIS A 98 10.59 6.19 -13.06
CA HIS A 98 11.30 6.65 -11.87
C HIS A 98 12.76 6.18 -11.94
N SER A 99 13.61 7.05 -12.48
CA SER A 99 15.07 6.91 -12.44
C SER A 99 15.60 7.75 -11.28
N SER A 100 15.80 7.15 -10.10
CA SER A 100 16.51 7.83 -9.02
C SER A 100 18.02 7.82 -9.32
N THR A 101 18.51 8.79 -10.06
CA THR A 101 19.95 9.12 -10.11
C THR A 101 20.27 10.04 -8.93
N GLY A 102 20.76 9.47 -7.83
CA GLY A 102 21.38 10.25 -6.77
C GLY A 102 22.75 10.73 -7.21
N SER A 103 22.87 12.01 -7.55
CA SER A 103 24.16 12.69 -7.70
C SER A 103 24.69 13.04 -6.30
N PRO A 104 25.93 12.66 -5.93
CA PRO A 104 26.53 13.17 -4.70
C PRO A 104 27.04 14.60 -4.93
N SER A 105 26.71 15.49 -3.98
CA SER A 105 27.41 16.76 -3.76
C SER A 105 28.51 16.55 -2.72
#